data_AF-A0A4D8PQ11-F1
#
_entry.id   AF-A0A4D8PQ11-F1
#
_cell.length_a   1.000
_cell.length_b   1.000
_cell.length_c   1.000
_cell.angle_alpha   90.00
_cell.angle_beta   90.00
_cell.angle_gamma   90.00
#
_symmetry.space_group_name_H-M   'P 1'
#
loop_
_entity.id
_entity.type
_entity.pdbx_description
1 polymer ?
#
loop_
_entity_poly.entity_id
_entity_poly.type
_entity_poly.pdbx_seq_one_letter_code
_entity_poly.pdbx_strand_id
1 'polypeptide(L)'
;MLRQAVQDVLEGRRPDYQAEFRISHPEKGVCWLLGVGRAEHDGSGRPVRLSGMNMDVTDRRAMEQALRDAKTLADEANQSKSRFLAAASHDLRQPLQSALLLAGVLQSHVLEDRSRRSLMALERALDTLKALLDSLLDVSRLDVGTIVPQVRDMPLASLLDEMRGSRLAYRRSGCTPSQPPTAVPAHSAHAGTPR
;
A
#
# COMPACT_ATOMS: atom_id res chain seq x y z
N MET A 1 -16.53 -18.18 -28.54
CA MET A 1 -17.21 -17.92 -27.25
C MET A 1 -18.68 -17.55 -27.43
N LEU A 2 -19.07 -16.51 -28.20
CA LEU A 2 -20.49 -16.15 -28.40
C LEU A 2 -21.35 -17.30 -28.94
N ARG A 3 -20.92 -17.97 -30.02
CA ARG A 3 -21.66 -19.09 -30.64
C ARG A 3 -21.94 -20.21 -29.64
N GLN A 4 -20.96 -20.55 -28.80
CA GLN A 4 -21.11 -21.56 -27.77
C GLN A 4 -22.09 -21.13 -26.69
N ALA A 5 -21.99 -19.89 -26.21
CA ALA A 5 -22.88 -19.35 -25.17
C ALA A 5 -24.34 -19.32 -25.65
N VAL A 6 -24.59 -18.93 -26.90
CA VAL A 6 -25.93 -18.97 -27.50
C VAL A 6 -26.41 -20.41 -27.67
N GLN A 7 -25.54 -21.32 -28.11
CA GLN A 7 -25.89 -22.73 -28.28
C GLN A 7 -26.24 -23.40 -26.95
N ASP A 8 -25.53 -23.09 -25.87
CA ASP A 8 -25.83 -23.57 -24.52
C ASP A 8 -27.23 -23.14 -24.05
N VAL A 9 -27.65 -21.92 -24.41
CA VAL A 9 -28.99 -21.42 -24.09
C VAL A 9 -30.06 -22.06 -24.94
N LEU A 10 -29.82 -22.25 -26.24
CA LEU A 10 -30.75 -22.95 -27.13
C LEU A 10 -30.96 -24.41 -26.73
N GLU A 11 -29.90 -25.10 -26.31
CA GLU A 11 -29.93 -26.48 -25.86
C GLU A 11 -30.42 -26.64 -24.41
N GLY A 12 -30.84 -25.55 -23.76
CA GLY A 12 -31.40 -25.57 -22.41
C GLY A 12 -30.39 -25.83 -21.30
N ARG A 13 -29.07 -25.82 -21.59
CA ARG A 13 -28.01 -25.95 -20.58
C ARG A 13 -27.89 -24.73 -19.68
N ARG A 14 -28.31 -23.55 -20.18
CA ARG A 14 -28.34 -22.30 -19.43
C ARG A 14 -29.63 -21.52 -19.71
N PRO A 15 -30.19 -20.83 -18.71
CA PRO A 15 -31.39 -20.02 -18.89
C PRO A 15 -31.09 -18.68 -19.59
N ASP A 16 -29.83 -18.25 -19.64
CA ASP A 16 -29.41 -17.00 -20.25
C ASP A 16 -27.94 -17.06 -20.72
N TYR A 17 -27.60 -16.19 -21.66
CA TYR A 17 -26.23 -15.93 -22.09
C TYR A 17 -25.87 -14.47 -21.84
N GLN A 18 -24.63 -14.26 -21.45
CA GLN A 18 -23.98 -12.97 -21.44
C GLN A 18 -22.61 -13.16 -22.09
N ALA A 19 -22.35 -12.44 -23.18
CA ALA A 19 -21.09 -12.54 -23.90
C ALA A 19 -20.71 -11.21 -24.52
N GLU A 20 -19.43 -10.85 -24.38
CA GLU A 20 -18.84 -9.73 -25.10
C GLU A 20 -18.22 -10.23 -26.40
N PHE A 21 -18.50 -9.52 -27.48
CA PHE A 21 -17.99 -9.84 -28.80
C PHE A 21 -17.75 -8.57 -29.60
N ARG A 22 -16.90 -8.66 -30.61
CA ARG A 22 -16.61 -7.53 -31.49
C ARG A 22 -17.29 -7.70 -32.83
N ILE A 23 -17.73 -6.59 -33.40
CA ILE A 23 -18.23 -6.49 -34.76
C ILE A 23 -17.43 -5.45 -35.53
N SER A 24 -17.47 -5.55 -36.86
CA SER A 24 -16.99 -4.47 -37.73
C SER A 24 -18.18 -3.58 -38.09
N HIS A 25 -18.16 -2.34 -37.65
CA HIS A 25 -19.14 -1.31 -37.99
C HIS A 25 -18.58 -0.45 -39.14
N PRO A 26 -19.35 -0.20 -40.20
CA PRO A 26 -18.85 0.50 -41.39
C PRO A 26 -18.32 1.91 -41.10
N GLU A 27 -18.96 2.65 -40.18
CA GLU A 27 -18.53 4.03 -39.84
C GLU A 27 -17.65 4.13 -38.58
N LYS A 28 -17.79 3.19 -37.64
CA LYS A 28 -17.16 3.28 -36.30
C LYS A 28 -15.94 2.38 -36.15
N GLY A 29 -15.65 1.57 -37.17
CA GLY A 29 -14.61 0.54 -37.07
C GLY A 29 -15.03 -0.58 -36.13
N VAL A 30 -14.12 -1.03 -35.27
CA VAL A 30 -14.39 -2.16 -34.37
C VAL A 30 -15.23 -1.71 -33.18
N CYS A 31 -16.46 -2.23 -33.07
CA CYS A 31 -17.31 -2.03 -31.90
C CYS A 31 -17.35 -3.28 -31.03
N TRP A 32 -17.23 -3.11 -29.72
CA TRP A 32 -17.46 -4.17 -28.75
C TRP A 32 -18.90 -4.12 -28.27
N LEU A 33 -19.61 -5.23 -28.40
CA LEU A 33 -20.97 -5.38 -27.92
C LEU A 33 -21.02 -6.35 -26.75
N LEU A 34 -21.83 -6.01 -25.76
CA LEU A 34 -22.31 -6.92 -24.74
C LEU A 34 -23.67 -7.46 -25.19
N GLY A 35 -23.71 -8.73 -25.59
CA GLY A 35 -24.96 -9.44 -25.85
C GLY A 35 -25.46 -10.09 -24.58
N VAL A 36 -26.71 -9.81 -24.21
CA VAL A 36 -27.45 -10.55 -23.19
C VAL A 36 -28.72 -11.10 -23.80
N GLY A 37 -29.06 -12.34 -23.50
CA GLY A 37 -30.30 -12.92 -24.00
C GLY A 37 -30.66 -14.25 -23.35
N ARG A 38 -31.91 -14.66 -23.58
CA ARG A 38 -32.52 -15.87 -23.03
C ARG A 38 -33.30 -16.58 -24.14
N ALA A 39 -33.26 -17.90 -24.15
CA ALA A 39 -34.16 -18.71 -24.95
C ALA A 39 -35.40 -19.05 -24.14
N GLU A 40 -36.54 -19.01 -24.80
CA GLU A 40 -37.78 -19.63 -24.34
C GLU A 40 -37.91 -20.98 -25.03
N HIS A 41 -38.33 -21.97 -24.27
CA HIS A 41 -38.53 -23.34 -24.73
C HIS A 41 -40.00 -23.74 -24.60
N ASP A 42 -40.48 -24.60 -25.48
CA ASP A 42 -41.82 -25.19 -25.36
C ASP A 42 -41.87 -26.25 -24.23
N GLY A 43 -43.07 -26.80 -23.97
CA GLY A 43 -43.26 -27.88 -23.00
C GLY A 43 -42.53 -29.19 -23.33
N SER A 44 -41.92 -29.31 -24.51
CA SER A 44 -41.06 -30.44 -24.92
C SER A 44 -39.56 -30.14 -24.82
N GLY A 45 -39.20 -28.95 -24.31
CA GLY A 45 -37.81 -28.51 -24.16
C GLY A 45 -37.17 -28.00 -25.45
N ARG A 46 -37.93 -27.75 -26.51
CA ARG A 46 -37.39 -27.23 -27.78
C ARG A 46 -37.36 -25.70 -27.75
N PRO A 47 -36.27 -25.04 -28.17
CA PRO A 47 -36.19 -23.58 -28.19
C PRO A 47 -37.15 -23.01 -29.24
N VAL A 48 -38.05 -22.13 -28.81
CA VAL A 48 -39.07 -21.51 -29.67
C VAL A 48 -38.82 -20.02 -29.93
N ARG A 49 -38.06 -19.36 -29.04
CA ARG A 49 -37.71 -17.94 -29.22
C ARG A 49 -36.40 -17.62 -28.51
N LEU A 50 -35.54 -16.83 -29.15
CA LEU A 50 -34.38 -16.21 -28.50
C LEU A 50 -34.64 -14.71 -28.43
N SER A 51 -34.63 -14.15 -27.22
CA SER A 51 -34.84 -12.72 -26.99
C SER A 51 -33.67 -12.14 -26.21
N GLY A 52 -33.22 -10.96 -26.59
CA GLY A 52 -32.04 -10.34 -26.00
C GLY A 52 -31.79 -8.93 -26.52
N MET A 53 -30.75 -8.30 -25.98
CA MET A 53 -30.28 -7.00 -26.42
C MET A 53 -28.76 -7.02 -26.64
N ASN A 54 -28.29 -6.16 -27.53
CA ASN A 54 -26.87 -5.89 -27.72
C ASN A 54 -26.61 -4.43 -27.31
N MET A 55 -25.72 -4.25 -26.34
CA MET A 55 -25.31 -2.94 -25.87
C MET A 55 -23.90 -2.65 -26.36
N ASP A 56 -23.68 -1.48 -26.96
CA ASP A 56 -22.32 -1.03 -27.29
C ASP A 56 -21.57 -0.73 -25.98
N VAL A 57 -20.45 -1.42 -25.78
CA VAL A 57 -19.58 -1.30 -24.60
C VAL A 57 -18.16 -0.91 -25.00
N THR A 58 -17.98 -0.38 -26.21
CA THR A 58 -16.67 0.04 -26.74
C THR A 58 -16.01 1.07 -25.82
N ASP A 59 -16.73 2.13 -25.47
CA ASP A 59 -16.21 3.20 -24.61
C ASP A 59 -15.90 2.71 -23.20
N ARG A 60 -16.80 1.90 -22.62
CA ARG A 60 -16.58 1.29 -21.30
C ARG A 60 -15.30 0.45 -21.29
N ARG A 61 -15.09 -0.40 -22.30
CA ARG A 61 -13.88 -1.22 -22.42
C ARG A 61 -12.63 -0.36 -22.61
N ALA A 62 -12.70 0.69 -23.42
CA ALA A 62 -11.58 1.61 -23.61
C ALA A 62 -11.22 2.31 -22.30
N MET A 63 -12.20 2.76 -21.52
CA MET A 63 -11.99 3.37 -20.20
C MET A 63 -11.42 2.37 -19.19
N GLU A 64 -11.98 1.16 -19.11
CA GLU A 64 -11.46 0.11 -18.22
C GLU A 64 -10.02 -0.26 -18.56
N GLN A 65 -9.68 -0.35 -19.85
CA GLN A 65 -8.33 -0.63 -20.30
C GLN A 65 -7.38 0.53 -19.98
N ALA A 66 -7.78 1.77 -20.29
CA ALA A 66 -7.00 2.96 -19.97
C ALA A 66 -6.74 3.08 -18.45
N LEU A 67 -7.72 2.75 -17.62
CA LEU A 67 -7.56 2.75 -16.17
C LEU A 67 -6.58 1.65 -15.71
N ARG A 68 -6.65 0.44 -16.29
CA ARG A 68 -5.72 -0.65 -15.98
C ARG A 68 -4.29 -0.28 -16.39
N ASP A 69 -4.13 0.31 -17.56
CA ASP A 69 -2.82 0.74 -18.08
C ASP A 69 -2.24 1.85 -17.21
N ALA A 70 -3.04 2.88 -16.89
CA ALA A 70 -2.64 3.96 -16.00
C ALA A 70 -2.25 3.45 -14.60
N LYS A 71 -3.01 2.49 -14.05
CA LYS A 71 -2.67 1.85 -12.78
C LYS A 71 -1.34 1.11 -12.86
N THR A 72 -1.14 0.31 -13.90
CA THR A 72 0.10 -0.46 -14.09
C THR A 72 1.29 0.47 -14.20
N LEU A 73 1.18 1.54 -14.99
CA LEU A 73 2.21 2.57 -15.12
C LEU A 73 2.51 3.27 -13.78
N ALA A 74 1.48 3.60 -13.00
CA ALA A 74 1.64 4.20 -11.69
C ALA A 74 2.35 3.24 -10.71
N ASP A 75 1.99 1.97 -10.71
CA ASP A 75 2.61 0.93 -9.88
C ASP A 75 4.09 0.74 -10.23
N GLU A 76 4.42 0.68 -11.53
CA GLU A 76 5.80 0.61 -12.02
C GLU A 76 6.63 1.85 -11.63
N ALA A 77 6.05 3.04 -11.79
CA ALA A 77 6.69 4.29 -11.40
C ALA A 77 6.97 4.33 -9.88
N ASN A 78 6.03 3.87 -9.06
CA ASN A 78 6.19 3.82 -7.60
C ASN A 78 7.29 2.82 -7.18
N GLN A 79 7.33 1.64 -7.82
CA GLN A 79 8.39 0.66 -7.58
C GLN A 79 9.77 1.21 -7.99
N SER A 80 9.86 1.86 -9.15
CA SER A 80 11.10 2.48 -9.64
C SER A 80 11.61 3.55 -8.67
N LYS A 81 10.73 4.45 -8.22
CA LYS A 81 11.03 5.49 -7.22
C LYS A 81 11.61 4.87 -5.94
N SER A 82 11.00 3.79 -5.46
CA SER A 82 11.42 3.16 -4.21
C SER A 82 12.75 2.42 -4.33
N ARG A 83 13.00 1.74 -5.45
CA ARG A 83 14.31 1.14 -5.75
C ARG A 83 15.41 2.20 -5.84
N PHE A 84 15.12 3.30 -6.54
CA PHE A 84 16.04 4.44 -6.65
C PHE A 84 16.38 5.03 -5.27
N LEU A 85 15.37 5.32 -4.44
CA LEU A 85 15.58 5.88 -3.11
C LEU A 85 16.35 4.93 -2.19
N ALA A 86 16.08 3.62 -2.27
CA ALA A 86 16.80 2.61 -1.49
C ALA A 86 18.29 2.55 -1.87
N ALA A 87 18.60 2.53 -3.17
CA ALA A 87 19.99 2.51 -3.66
C ALA A 87 20.72 3.81 -3.31
N ALA A 88 20.15 4.96 -3.67
CA ALA A 88 20.73 6.27 -3.38
C ALA A 88 21.00 6.45 -1.88
N SER A 89 20.11 5.96 -1.01
CA SER A 89 20.30 6.12 0.42
C SER A 89 21.41 5.27 1.02
N HIS A 90 21.63 4.06 0.50
CA HIS A 90 22.81 3.29 0.86
C HIS A 90 24.07 4.09 0.53
N ASP A 91 24.11 4.65 -0.69
CA ASP A 91 25.26 5.39 -1.20
C ASP A 91 25.46 6.73 -0.47
N LEU A 92 24.39 7.35 0.05
CA LEU A 92 24.45 8.54 0.90
C LEU A 92 24.84 8.21 2.35
N ARG A 93 24.45 7.04 2.85
CA ARG A 93 24.78 6.59 4.21
C ARG A 93 26.27 6.33 4.35
N GLN A 94 26.93 5.75 3.34
CA GLN A 94 28.37 5.47 3.37
C GLN A 94 29.23 6.72 3.68
N PRO A 95 29.17 7.83 2.92
CA PRO A 95 29.96 9.03 3.20
C PRO A 95 29.55 9.69 4.52
N LEU A 96 28.27 9.62 4.90
CA LEU A 96 27.81 10.14 6.19
C LEU A 96 28.43 9.39 7.37
N GLN A 97 28.54 8.06 7.28
CA GLN A 97 29.22 7.23 8.28
C GLN A 97 30.70 7.57 8.38
N SER A 98 31.38 7.80 7.24
CA SER A 98 32.78 8.25 7.23
C SER A 98 32.95 9.61 7.89
N ALA A 99 32.04 10.56 7.64
CA ALA A 99 32.07 11.89 8.27
C ALA A 99 31.86 11.81 9.79
N LEU A 100 30.94 10.97 10.25
CA LEU A 100 30.72 10.71 11.68
C LEU A 100 31.96 10.09 12.35
N LEU A 101 32.59 9.10 11.71
CA LEU A 101 33.83 8.48 12.21
C LEU A 101 34.96 9.52 12.33
N LEU A 102 35.17 10.33 11.29
CA LEU A 102 36.18 11.39 11.29
C LEU A 102 35.92 12.43 12.38
N ALA A 103 34.66 12.86 12.55
CA ALA A 103 34.29 13.78 13.61
C ALA A 103 34.59 13.18 15.00
N GLY A 104 34.25 11.91 15.23
CA GLY A 104 34.55 11.22 16.49
C GLY A 104 36.05 11.08 16.77
N VAL A 105 36.87 10.78 15.75
CA VAL A 105 38.34 10.74 15.89
C VAL A 105 38.88 12.13 16.24
N LEU A 106 38.45 13.18 15.53
CA LEU A 106 38.85 14.55 15.82
C LEU A 106 38.48 14.98 17.25
N GLN A 107 37.38 14.47 17.79
CA GLN A 107 36.91 14.80 19.13
C GLN A 107 37.93 14.42 20.21
N SER A 108 38.65 13.31 20.02
CA SER A 108 39.72 12.86 20.92
C SER A 108 41.03 13.67 20.82
N HIS A 109 41.21 14.45 19.75
CA HIS A 109 42.43 15.21 19.48
C HIS A 109 42.28 16.73 19.69
N VAL A 110 41.05 17.24 19.80
CA VAL A 110 40.79 18.66 20.04
C VAL A 110 40.82 18.95 21.54
N LEU A 111 41.81 19.73 21.98
CA LEU A 111 42.00 20.15 23.37
C LEU A 111 41.34 21.50 23.69
N GLU A 112 41.06 22.33 22.67
CA GLU A 112 40.52 23.68 22.83
C GLU A 112 38.98 23.69 22.92
N ASP A 113 38.42 24.40 23.92
CA ASP A 113 36.98 24.41 24.24
C ASP A 113 36.08 25.02 23.15
N ARG A 114 36.61 25.94 22.35
CA ARG A 114 35.85 26.52 21.22
C ARG A 114 35.68 25.48 20.11
N SER A 115 36.78 24.82 19.76
CA SER A 115 36.84 23.79 18.71
C SER A 115 36.03 22.54 19.10
N ARG A 116 36.02 22.15 20.38
CA ARG A 116 35.13 21.09 20.91
C ARG A 116 33.64 21.42 20.73
N ARG A 117 33.23 22.65 21.04
CA ARG A 117 31.83 23.08 20.88
C ARG A 117 31.39 23.05 19.41
N SER A 118 32.24 23.51 18.49
CA SER A 118 31.96 23.44 17.06
C SER A 118 31.87 22.00 16.55
N LEU A 119 32.74 21.10 17.02
CA LEU A 119 32.72 19.69 16.63
C LEU A 119 31.48 18.96 17.15
N MET A 120 31.07 19.20 18.40
CA MET A 120 29.80 18.70 18.94
C MET A 120 28.59 19.20 18.15
N ALA A 121 28.63 20.44 17.65
CA ALA A 121 27.57 20.97 16.78
C ALA A 121 27.55 20.25 15.42
N LEU A 122 28.72 19.95 14.84
CA LEU A 122 28.84 19.17 13.60
C LEU A 122 28.30 17.75 13.77
N GLU A 123 28.68 17.04 14.83
CA GLU A 123 28.17 15.69 15.14
C GLU A 123 26.65 15.67 15.25
N ARG A 124 26.05 16.62 16.01
CA ARG A 124 24.59 16.75 16.12
C ARG A 124 23.91 17.00 14.77
N ALA A 125 24.54 17.80 13.90
CA ALA A 125 24.02 18.06 12.56
C ALA A 125 24.06 16.79 11.69
N LEU A 126 25.16 16.03 11.74
CA LEU A 126 25.31 14.75 11.02
C LEU A 126 24.31 13.69 11.52
N ASP A 127 24.09 13.60 12.84
CA ASP A 127 23.08 12.71 13.43
C ASP A 127 21.66 13.08 13.00
N THR A 128 21.36 14.38 12.96
CA THR A 128 20.06 14.87 12.46
C THR A 128 19.87 14.50 10.99
N LEU A 129 20.89 14.70 10.16
CA LEU A 129 20.85 14.32 8.74
C LEU A 129 20.63 12.82 8.57
N LYS A 130 21.31 12.00 9.39
CA LYS A 130 21.11 10.55 9.40
C LYS A 130 19.67 10.17 9.71
N ALA A 131 19.10 10.75 10.77
CA ALA A 131 17.72 10.47 11.18
C ALA A 131 16.69 10.88 10.13
N LEU A 132 16.89 12.02 9.47
CA LEU A 132 16.03 12.46 8.36
C LEU A 132 16.13 11.53 7.15
N LEU A 133 17.33 11.08 6.80
CA LEU A 133 17.54 10.14 5.71
C LEU A 133 16.85 8.79 6.00
N ASP A 134 17.01 8.27 7.21
CA ASP A 134 16.35 7.02 7.62
C ASP A 134 14.81 7.17 7.62
N SER A 135 14.28 8.30 8.09
CA SER A 135 12.83 8.57 8.09
C SER A 135 12.24 8.69 6.68
N LEU A 136 12.94 9.36 5.76
CA LEU A 136 12.51 9.49 4.36
C LEU A 136 12.41 8.11 3.68
N LEU A 137 13.34 7.22 4.00
CA LEU A 137 13.34 5.85 3.49
C LEU A 137 12.22 5.01 4.05
N ASP A 138 11.92 5.13 5.35
CA ASP A 138 10.84 4.40 5.97
C ASP A 138 9.50 4.77 5.33
N VAL A 139 9.27 6.06 5.05
CA VAL A 139 8.09 6.51 4.28
C VAL A 139 8.06 5.91 2.88
N SER A 140 9.19 5.94 2.15
CA SER A 140 9.25 5.33 0.81
C SER A 140 8.99 3.81 0.82
N ARG A 141 9.36 3.10 1.88
CA ARG A 141 9.09 1.66 2.02
C ARG A 141 7.62 1.38 2.37
N LEU A 142 6.98 2.27 3.13
CA LEU A 142 5.56 2.21 3.46
C LEU A 142 4.69 2.44 2.21
N ASP A 143 5.05 3.39 1.35
CA ASP A 143 4.30 3.74 0.13
C ASP A 143 4.16 2.60 -0.88
N VAL A 144 5.03 1.59 -0.83
CA VAL A 144 4.97 0.38 -1.70
C VAL A 144 4.26 -0.79 -1.02
N GLY A 145 3.92 -0.67 0.27
CA GLY A 145 3.30 -1.75 1.03
C GLY A 145 4.26 -2.91 1.34
N THR A 146 5.57 -2.71 1.22
CA THR A 146 6.59 -3.76 1.43
C THR A 146 6.78 -4.11 2.92
N ILE A 147 6.30 -3.26 3.83
CA ILE A 147 6.39 -3.51 5.28
C ILE A 147 5.24 -4.43 5.68
N VAL A 148 5.57 -5.69 5.97
CA VAL A 148 4.63 -6.68 6.49
C VAL A 148 4.67 -6.64 8.03
N PRO A 149 3.61 -6.17 8.70
CA PRO A 149 3.58 -6.18 10.16
C PRO A 149 3.50 -7.61 10.69
N GLN A 150 4.39 -7.95 11.63
CA GLN A 150 4.34 -9.22 12.35
C GLN A 150 3.47 -9.10 13.59
N VAL A 151 2.24 -9.63 13.50
CA VAL A 151 1.31 -9.68 14.62
C VAL A 151 1.64 -10.90 15.49
N ARG A 152 2.00 -10.68 16.75
CA ARG A 152 2.28 -11.71 17.75
C ARG A 152 1.72 -11.29 19.10
N ASP A 153 1.24 -12.26 19.88
CA ASP A 153 0.87 -12.01 21.27
C ASP A 153 2.11 -11.61 22.05
N MET A 154 2.04 -10.45 22.71
CA MET A 154 3.11 -9.96 23.57
C MET A 154 2.55 -9.33 24.84
N PRO A 155 3.24 -9.49 25.99
CA PRO A 155 2.84 -8.83 27.23
C PRO A 155 3.00 -7.31 27.08
N LEU A 156 1.88 -6.59 27.01
CA LEU A 156 1.88 -5.13 26.85
C LEU A 156 2.64 -4.43 28.00
N ALA A 157 2.59 -4.99 29.21
CA ALA A 157 3.31 -4.50 30.37
C ALA A 157 4.84 -4.48 30.14
N SER A 158 5.39 -5.56 29.58
CA SER A 158 6.83 -5.66 29.28
C SER A 158 7.26 -4.66 28.21
N LEU A 159 6.44 -4.47 27.16
CA LEU A 159 6.70 -3.45 26.13
C LEU A 159 6.69 -2.03 26.71
N LEU A 160 5.70 -1.73 27.56
CA LEU A 160 5.57 -0.43 28.20
C LEU A 160 6.71 -0.15 29.19
N ASP A 161 7.17 -1.17 29.92
CA ASP A 161 8.32 -1.05 30.81
C ASP A 161 9.63 -0.85 30.04
N GLU A 162 9.81 -1.54 28.92
CA GLU A 162 10.95 -1.32 28.00
C GLU A 162 10.96 0.10 27.42
N MET A 163 9.79 0.62 27.02
CA MET A 163 9.64 2.00 26.56
C MET A 163 9.82 3.05 27.68
N ARG A 164 9.51 2.71 28.94
CA ARG A 164 9.85 3.57 30.11
C ARG A 164 11.35 3.55 30.39
N GLY A 165 11.99 2.40 30.22
CA GLY A 165 13.44 2.21 30.32
C GLY A 165 14.23 3.08 29.34
N SER A 166 13.81 3.14 28.07
CA SER A 166 14.48 3.94 27.05
C SER A 166 14.34 5.46 27.26
N ARG A 167 13.28 5.92 27.95
CA ARG A 167 13.10 7.33 28.36
C ARG A 167 13.99 7.77 29.53
N LEU A 168 14.57 6.84 30.29
CA LEU A 168 15.45 7.19 31.42
C LEU A 168 16.82 7.73 30.97
N ALA A 169 17.20 7.57 29.70
CA ALA A 169 18.37 8.25 29.12
C ALA A 169 18.18 9.78 28.98
N TYR A 170 16.94 10.28 29.00
CA TYR A 170 16.63 11.71 28.88
C TYR A 170 16.65 12.48 30.22
N ARG A 171 16.68 11.77 31.37
CA ARG A 171 16.70 12.40 32.72
C ARG A 171 18.05 13.02 33.11
N ARG A 172 19.11 12.88 32.30
CA ARG A 172 20.37 13.62 32.51
C ARG A 172 20.26 15.12 32.17
N SER A 173 19.16 15.58 31.56
CA SER A 173 18.95 16.98 31.15
C SER A 173 17.96 17.77 32.02
N GLY A 174 17.56 17.26 33.19
CA GLY A 174 16.91 18.08 34.23
C GLY A 174 15.41 18.42 34.03
N CYS A 175 14.70 17.82 33.09
CA CYS A 175 13.24 18.01 32.95
C CYS A 175 12.46 16.86 33.59
N THR A 176 11.67 17.15 34.62
CA THR A 176 10.72 16.21 35.24
C THR A 176 9.42 16.11 34.43
N PRO A 177 8.99 14.91 34.00
CA PRO A 177 7.65 14.74 33.45
C PRO A 177 6.64 14.64 34.60
N SER A 178 5.68 15.56 34.64
CA SER A 178 4.47 15.43 35.45
C SER A 178 3.66 14.22 34.95
N GLN A 179 3.17 13.41 35.88
CA GLN A 179 2.37 12.21 35.56
C GLN A 179 1.11 12.60 34.75
N PRO A 180 0.78 11.89 33.66
CA PRO A 180 -0.57 11.98 33.09
C PRO A 180 -1.54 11.15 33.96
N PRO A 181 -2.78 11.61 34.18
CA PRO A 181 -3.78 10.88 34.95
C PRO A 181 -4.23 9.63 34.19
N THR A 182 -3.92 8.46 34.73
CA THR A 182 -4.39 7.17 34.21
C THR A 182 -5.78 6.88 34.77
N ALA A 183 -6.82 7.05 33.97
CA ALA A 183 -8.11 6.39 34.17
C ALA A 183 -8.79 6.20 32.82
N VAL A 184 -8.58 5.02 32.21
CA VAL A 184 -9.44 4.54 31.12
C VAL A 184 -10.43 3.57 31.77
N PRO A 185 -11.74 3.87 31.81
CA PRO A 185 -12.72 2.95 32.36
C PRO A 185 -12.84 1.72 31.46
N ALA A 186 -12.70 0.54 32.06
CA ALA A 186 -12.95 -0.73 31.40
C ALA A 186 -14.44 -0.85 31.08
N HIS A 187 -14.81 -0.80 29.81
CA HIS A 187 -16.14 -1.20 29.36
C HIS A 187 -16.26 -2.73 29.44
N SER A 188 -16.95 -3.22 30.47
CA SER A 188 -17.42 -4.59 30.54
C SER A 188 -18.55 -4.79 29.53
N ALA A 189 -18.26 -5.50 28.44
CA ALA A 189 -19.28 -6.02 27.54
C ALA A 189 -20.03 -7.16 28.25
N HIS A 190 -21.24 -6.87 28.74
CA HIS A 190 -22.14 -7.90 29.22
C HIS A 190 -22.96 -8.43 28.04
N ALA A 191 -22.64 -9.67 27.65
CA ALA A 191 -23.47 -10.49 26.78
C ALA A 191 -24.82 -10.74 27.45
N GLY A 192 -25.90 -10.36 26.78
CA GLY A 192 -27.27 -10.54 27.26
C GLY A 192 -28.22 -10.86 26.10
N THR A 193 -28.39 -12.14 25.83
CA THR A 193 -29.62 -12.77 25.30
C THR A 193 -29.69 -14.15 25.96
N PRO A 194 -30.88 -14.69 26.32
CA PRO A 194 -32.10 -14.64 25.50
C PRO A 194 -33.43 -14.47 26.25
N ARG A 195 -34.47 -14.05 25.53
CA ARG A 195 -35.80 -14.67 25.53
C ARG A 195 -36.51 -14.40 24.21
#